data_AF-A0A1V6DJ59-F1
#
_entry.id   AF-A0A1V6DJ59-F1
#
_cell.length_a   1.000
_cell.length_b   1.000
_cell.length_c   1.000
_cell.angle_alpha   90.00
_cell.angle_beta   90.00
_cell.angle_gamma   90.00
#
_symmetry.space_group_name_H-M   'P 1'
#
loop_
_entity.id
_entity.type
_entity.pdbx_description
1 polymer ?
#
loop_
_entity_poly.entity_id
_entity_poly.type
_entity_poly.pdbx_seq_one_letter_code
_entity_poly.pdbx_strand_id
1 'polypeptide(L)'
;MVFSRQSDVFGWHRQRDGRWFLGLYVEAGRIADRPGRQLKTALRRVATTFAPQFRVTPSQNLLLTDVAEGDRAGVTALLAEHGIPVENQAAAVRRTSMACVSLPTCPLALAESERALPGILDRFEATLSELGLGEEPLHFRMTGCPNGCARPYLAEIALVGRAPGKYALYLGGNVASTRLNREYRNAVKLDEFFAELRTLLVRWQAERRTIESFGDWAHRTLWPEPAATVTA
;
A
#
# COMPACT_ATOMS: atom_id res chain seq x y z
N MET A 1 13.20 -19.38 7.78
CA MET A 1 11.91 -18.68 7.82
C MET A 1 11.80 -17.89 6.53
N VAL A 2 10.92 -18.29 5.61
CA VAL A 2 10.74 -17.58 4.32
C VAL A 2 9.63 -16.56 4.54
N PHE A 3 9.88 -15.29 4.23
CA PHE A 3 8.84 -14.25 4.29
C PHE A 3 7.83 -14.52 3.17
N SER A 4 6.56 -14.74 3.54
CA SER A 4 5.48 -15.02 2.58
C SER A 4 4.65 -13.79 2.20
N ARG A 5 4.77 -12.69 2.96
CA ARG A 5 4.05 -11.43 2.73
C ARG A 5 4.80 -10.25 3.35
N GLN A 6 4.46 -9.05 2.89
CA GLN A 6 5.00 -7.78 3.38
C GLN A 6 3.97 -6.87 4.08
N SER A 7 2.69 -7.24 4.04
CA SER A 7 1.60 -6.43 4.57
C SER A 7 1.57 -6.45 6.09
N ASP A 8 1.22 -5.30 6.68
CA ASP A 8 0.94 -5.21 8.11
C ASP A 8 -0.31 -6.00 8.48
N VAL A 9 -0.43 -6.32 9.78
CA VAL A 9 -1.62 -6.93 10.34
C VAL A 9 -2.42 -5.85 11.06
N PHE A 10 -3.62 -5.57 10.57
CA PHE A 10 -4.50 -4.52 11.10
C PHE A 10 -5.52 -5.09 12.10
N GLY A 11 -6.07 -4.23 12.94
CA GLY A 11 -7.03 -4.62 13.98
C GLY A 11 -6.37 -5.19 15.23
N TRP A 12 -7.17 -5.77 16.12
CA TRP A 12 -6.70 -6.30 17.40
C TRP A 12 -6.13 -7.72 17.27
N HIS A 13 -4.95 -7.94 17.85
CA HIS A 13 -4.26 -9.23 17.89
C HIS A 13 -3.65 -9.48 19.26
N ARG A 14 -3.61 -10.75 19.67
CA ARG A 14 -3.02 -11.16 20.94
C ARG A 14 -1.50 -11.34 20.82
N GLN A 15 -0.76 -10.78 21.76
CA GLN A 15 0.68 -10.99 21.93
C GLN A 15 0.95 -12.28 22.70
N ARG A 16 2.19 -12.78 22.63
CA ARG A 16 2.61 -14.04 23.28
C ARG A 16 2.52 -14.00 24.81
N ASP A 17 2.70 -12.84 25.41
CA ASP A 17 2.64 -12.59 26.85
C ASP A 17 1.21 -12.38 27.38
N GLY A 18 0.20 -12.53 26.52
CA GLY A 18 -1.20 -12.35 26.88
C GLY A 18 -1.72 -10.92 26.72
N ARG A 19 -0.86 -9.92 26.47
CA ARG A 19 -1.27 -8.56 26.11
C ARG A 19 -1.78 -8.50 24.67
N TRP A 20 -2.20 -7.34 24.23
CA TRP A 20 -2.76 -7.11 22.91
C TRP A 20 -2.01 -6.02 22.16
N PHE A 21 -1.99 -6.14 20.83
CA PHE A 21 -1.60 -5.06 19.96
C PHE A 21 -2.71 -4.72 18.96
N LEU A 22 -2.78 -3.44 18.60
CA LEU A 22 -3.68 -2.92 17.57
C LEU A 22 -2.86 -2.38 16.41
N GLY A 23 -3.02 -2.98 15.23
CA GLY A 23 -2.47 -2.43 13.99
C GLY A 23 -3.39 -1.37 13.39
N LEU A 24 -2.87 -0.17 13.18
CA LEU A 24 -3.61 0.99 12.65
C LEU A 24 -3.10 1.38 11.27
N TYR A 25 -4.00 1.40 10.30
CA TYR A 25 -3.78 1.92 8.96
C TYR A 25 -3.63 3.45 8.99
N VAL A 26 -2.53 3.92 8.43
CA VAL A 26 -2.22 5.34 8.27
C VAL A 26 -1.90 5.58 6.80
N GLU A 27 -2.85 6.18 6.09
CA GLU A 27 -2.67 6.52 4.67
C GLU A 27 -1.39 7.36 4.46
N ALA A 28 -0.45 6.79 3.72
CA ALA A 28 0.90 7.31 3.48
C ALA A 28 1.70 7.73 4.75
N GLY A 29 1.36 7.17 5.91
CA GLY A 29 2.01 7.48 7.19
C GLY A 29 1.78 8.90 7.71
N ARG A 30 0.87 9.68 7.12
CA ARG A 30 0.61 11.06 7.54
C ARG A 30 -0.28 11.11 8.78
N ILE A 31 0.32 11.37 9.94
CA ILE A 31 -0.39 11.63 11.18
C ILE A 31 -0.78 13.12 11.26
N ALA A 32 -2.05 13.41 11.00
CA ALA A 32 -2.63 14.74 11.10
C ALA A 32 -4.11 14.65 11.46
N ASP A 33 -4.65 15.74 12.00
CA ASP A 33 -6.10 15.89 12.15
C ASP A 33 -6.68 16.46 10.86
N ARG A 34 -7.74 15.82 10.38
CA ARG A 34 -8.51 16.22 9.18
C ARG A 34 -10.01 16.21 9.52
N PRO A 35 -10.87 16.92 8.76
CA PRO A 35 -12.32 16.83 8.92
C PRO A 35 -12.78 15.36 8.94
N GLY A 36 -13.51 14.96 9.97
CA GLY A 36 -14.00 13.59 10.15
C GLY A 36 -12.97 12.56 10.62
N ARG A 37 -11.68 12.90 10.74
CA ARG A 37 -10.63 11.99 11.20
C ARG A 37 -9.51 12.73 11.94
N GLN A 38 -9.57 12.74 13.27
CA GLN A 38 -8.62 13.44 14.15
C GLN A 38 -7.53 12.49 14.69
N LEU A 39 -6.74 11.91 13.78
CA LEU A 39 -5.76 10.87 14.11
C LEU A 39 -4.67 11.36 15.07
N LYS A 40 -4.12 12.57 14.89
CA LYS A 40 -3.05 13.08 15.74
C LYS A 40 -3.54 13.27 17.18
N THR A 41 -4.72 13.87 17.33
CA THR A 41 -5.35 14.07 18.63
C THR A 41 -5.68 12.74 19.31
N ALA A 42 -6.25 11.78 18.58
CA ALA A 42 -6.58 10.46 19.11
C ALA A 42 -5.34 9.70 19.59
N LEU A 43 -4.28 9.62 18.78
CA LEU A 43 -3.04 8.95 19.16
C LEU A 43 -2.39 9.60 20.38
N ARG A 44 -2.42 10.94 20.49
CA ARG A 44 -1.94 11.65 21.67
C ARG A 44 -2.74 11.27 22.91
N ARG A 45 -4.07 11.25 22.83
CA ARG A 45 -4.94 10.86 23.95
C ARG A 45 -4.72 9.40 24.35
N VAL A 46 -4.60 8.48 23.39
CA VAL A 46 -4.27 7.08 23.67
C VAL A 46 -2.94 6.97 24.41
N ALA A 47 -1.91 7.69 23.95
CA ALA A 47 -0.59 7.69 24.58
C ALA A 47 -0.64 8.19 26.04
N THR A 48 -1.46 9.20 26.33
CA THR A 48 -1.56 9.76 27.69
C THR A 48 -2.49 8.99 28.62
N THR A 49 -3.52 8.32 28.09
CA THR A 49 -4.53 7.62 28.90
C THR A 49 -4.18 6.16 29.14
N PHE A 50 -3.70 5.46 28.11
CA PHE A 50 -3.44 4.01 28.16
C PHE A 50 -1.95 3.67 28.09
N ALA A 51 -1.09 4.63 27.72
CA ALA A 51 0.37 4.48 27.62
C ALA A 51 0.87 3.21 26.88
N PRO A 52 0.30 2.82 25.72
CA PRO A 52 0.84 1.69 24.95
C PRO A 52 2.20 2.05 24.36
N GLN A 53 2.97 1.03 23.96
CA GLN A 53 4.16 1.24 23.14
C GLN A 53 3.77 1.41 21.67
N PHE A 54 4.27 2.45 21.01
CA PHE A 54 4.05 2.70 19.60
C PHE A 54 5.20 2.11 18.77
N ARG A 55 4.88 1.32 17.73
CA ARG A 55 5.86 0.83 16.75
C ARG A 55 5.48 1.29 15.37
N VAL A 56 6.39 1.97 14.67
CA VAL A 56 6.20 2.38 13.28
C VAL A 56 6.57 1.20 12.36
N THR A 57 5.71 0.88 11.40
CA THR A 57 5.96 -0.23 10.48
C THR A 57 6.74 0.24 9.24
N PRO A 58 7.47 -0.66 8.55
CA PRO A 58 8.08 -0.36 7.26
C PRO A 58 7.09 0.05 6.16
N SER A 59 5.80 -0.24 6.38
CA SER A 59 4.69 0.09 5.48
C SER A 59 3.94 1.36 5.88
N GLN A 60 4.58 2.22 6.69
CA GLN A 60 4.09 3.56 7.08
C GLN A 60 2.90 3.54 8.05
N ASN A 61 2.61 2.41 8.68
CA ASN A 61 1.53 2.27 9.64
C ASN A 61 2.04 2.28 11.09
N LEU A 62 1.13 2.14 12.04
CA LEU A 62 1.42 2.09 13.47
C LEU A 62 0.91 0.81 14.10
N LEU A 63 1.67 0.27 15.05
CA LEU A 63 1.19 -0.72 16.01
C LEU A 63 1.14 -0.07 17.39
N LEU A 64 0.00 -0.18 18.06
CA LEU A 64 -0.16 0.12 19.48
C LEU A 64 -0.01 -1.19 20.23
N THR A 65 1.14 -1.40 20.86
CA THR A 65 1.53 -2.66 21.49
C THR A 65 1.44 -2.59 23.01
N ASP A 66 1.43 -3.74 23.65
CA ASP A 66 1.43 -3.91 25.11
C ASP A 66 0.16 -3.35 25.79
N VAL A 67 -0.98 -3.41 25.10
CA VAL A 67 -2.28 -3.02 25.63
C VAL A 67 -2.83 -4.14 26.51
N ALA A 68 -3.26 -3.80 27.73
CA ALA A 68 -3.93 -4.77 28.61
C ALA A 68 -5.29 -5.17 28.03
N GLU A 69 -5.74 -6.40 28.28
CA GLU A 69 -7.02 -6.90 27.76
C GLU A 69 -8.21 -6.02 28.16
N GLY A 70 -8.24 -5.53 29.41
CA GLY A 70 -9.27 -4.62 29.93
C GLY A 70 -9.30 -3.24 29.25
N ASP A 71 -8.19 -2.80 28.67
CA ASP A 71 -8.07 -1.46 28.07
C ASP A 71 -8.50 -1.43 26.59
N ARG A 72 -8.62 -2.58 25.93
CA ARG A 72 -8.94 -2.67 24.49
C ARG A 72 -10.22 -1.92 24.12
N ALA A 73 -11.26 -2.08 24.93
CA ALA A 73 -12.54 -1.42 24.71
C ALA A 73 -12.41 0.09 24.85
N GLY A 74 -11.67 0.56 25.86
CA GLY A 74 -11.39 1.99 26.08
C GLY A 74 -10.58 2.61 24.95
N VAL A 75 -9.52 1.93 24.49
CA VAL A 75 -8.71 2.37 23.33
C VAL A 75 -9.59 2.45 22.08
N THR A 76 -10.41 1.44 21.83
CA THR A 76 -11.31 1.38 20.66
C THR A 76 -12.33 2.52 20.69
N ALA A 77 -12.98 2.75 21.83
CA ALA A 77 -13.93 3.85 22.01
C ALA A 77 -13.26 5.21 21.80
N LEU A 78 -12.07 5.42 22.38
CA LEU A 78 -11.33 6.68 22.22
C LEU A 78 -10.95 6.93 20.77
N LEU A 79 -10.50 5.91 20.03
CA LEU A 79 -10.20 6.04 18.60
C LEU A 79 -11.47 6.35 17.79
N ALA A 80 -12.58 5.68 18.10
CA ALA A 80 -13.86 5.90 17.43
C ALA A 80 -14.41 7.32 17.65
N GLU A 81 -14.28 7.91 18.84
CA GLU A 81 -14.64 9.31 19.14
C GLU A 81 -13.98 10.32 18.18
N HIS A 82 -12.86 9.95 17.58
CA HIS A 82 -12.08 10.81 16.69
C HIS A 82 -12.16 10.36 15.22
N GLY A 83 -13.06 9.43 14.89
CA GLY A 83 -13.24 8.92 13.52
C GLY A 83 -12.16 7.94 13.06
N ILE A 84 -11.52 7.20 13.97
CA ILE A 84 -10.54 6.16 13.64
C ILE A 84 -11.16 4.77 13.89
N PRO A 85 -11.56 4.05 12.84
CA PRO A 85 -12.02 2.68 13.00
C PRO A 85 -10.84 1.76 13.34
N VAL A 86 -11.11 0.70 14.12
CA VAL A 86 -10.12 -0.35 14.42
C VAL A 86 -10.30 -1.60 13.55
N GLU A 87 -11.50 -1.81 13.01
CA GLU A 87 -11.83 -2.86 12.05
C GLU A 87 -12.13 -2.26 10.67
N ASN A 88 -11.95 -3.05 9.60
CA ASN A 88 -12.27 -2.64 8.22
C ASN A 88 -11.72 -1.26 7.84
N GLN A 89 -10.48 -0.98 8.26
CA GLN A 89 -9.92 0.37 8.28
C GLN A 89 -9.71 1.00 6.89
N ALA A 90 -9.60 0.19 5.84
CA ALA A 90 -9.49 0.60 4.44
C ALA A 90 -9.65 -0.61 3.49
N ALA A 91 -9.88 -0.35 2.20
CA ALA A 91 -9.93 -1.40 1.18
C ALA A 91 -8.58 -2.11 1.00
N ALA A 92 -8.61 -3.30 0.36
CA ALA A 92 -7.43 -4.14 0.17
C ALA A 92 -6.27 -3.38 -0.49
N VAL A 93 -6.53 -2.69 -1.62
CA VAL A 93 -5.51 -1.93 -2.36
C VAL A 93 -4.88 -0.82 -1.53
N ARG A 94 -5.64 -0.13 -0.67
CA ARG A 94 -5.09 0.94 0.19
C ARG A 94 -4.12 0.37 1.22
N ARG A 95 -4.50 -0.74 1.86
CA ARG A 95 -3.70 -1.41 2.89
C ARG A 95 -2.36 -1.92 2.36
N THR A 96 -2.26 -2.17 1.06
CA THR A 96 -1.04 -2.61 0.37
C THR A 96 -0.35 -1.50 -0.41
N SER A 97 -0.85 -0.27 -0.34
CA SER A 97 -0.32 0.87 -1.07
C SER A 97 0.59 1.76 -0.24
N MET A 98 1.61 2.34 -0.88
CA MET A 98 2.50 3.31 -0.26
C MET A 98 2.92 4.41 -1.23
N ALA A 99 3.18 5.59 -0.67
CA ALA A 99 3.75 6.72 -1.39
C ALA A 99 4.94 7.30 -0.64
N CYS A 100 5.89 7.88 -1.38
CA CYS A 100 6.91 8.74 -0.76
C CYS A 100 6.35 10.14 -0.51
N VAL A 101 7.01 10.93 0.33
CA VAL A 101 6.58 12.30 0.63
C VAL A 101 6.44 13.14 -0.63
N SER A 102 7.48 13.18 -1.48
CA SER A 102 7.53 14.03 -2.68
C SER A 102 7.27 15.52 -2.36
N LEU A 103 6.56 16.23 -3.23
CA LEU A 103 6.13 17.62 -3.04
C LEU A 103 5.20 17.75 -1.81
N PRO A 104 5.25 18.89 -1.10
CA PRO A 104 6.01 20.10 -1.41
C PRO A 104 7.40 20.18 -0.73
N THR A 105 7.80 19.15 0.02
CA THR A 105 8.96 19.23 0.93
C THR A 105 10.21 18.52 0.42
N CYS A 106 10.08 17.54 -0.48
CA CYS A 106 11.22 16.89 -1.09
C CYS A 106 11.79 17.76 -2.23
N PRO A 107 13.06 18.20 -2.17
CA PRO A 107 13.66 19.03 -3.20
C PRO A 107 13.98 18.26 -4.50
N LEU A 108 13.89 16.92 -4.47
CA LEU A 108 14.19 16.04 -5.61
C LEU A 108 12.92 15.57 -6.33
N ALA A 109 11.76 16.04 -5.91
CA ALA A 109 10.49 15.60 -6.46
C ALA A 109 10.28 16.11 -7.90
N LEU A 110 9.94 15.20 -8.81
CA LEU A 110 9.61 15.51 -10.20
C LEU A 110 8.09 15.49 -10.44
N ALA A 111 7.36 14.69 -9.68
CA ALA A 111 5.90 14.56 -9.72
C ALA A 111 5.34 14.34 -8.29
N GLU A 112 4.04 14.54 -8.10
CA GLU A 112 3.37 14.25 -6.82
C GLU A 112 3.52 12.79 -6.40
N SER A 113 3.33 12.51 -5.11
CA SER A 113 3.24 11.13 -4.61
C SER A 113 2.25 11.07 -3.45
N GLU A 114 2.67 11.39 -2.22
CA GLU A 114 1.82 11.33 -1.03
C GLU A 114 0.47 12.05 -1.20
N ARG A 115 0.48 13.28 -1.74
CA ARG A 115 -0.74 14.10 -1.89
C ARG A 115 -1.67 13.61 -2.99
N ALA A 116 -1.13 12.94 -4.01
CA ALA A 116 -1.90 12.39 -5.11
C ALA A 116 -2.45 10.99 -4.81
N LEU A 117 -1.81 10.26 -3.87
CA LEU A 117 -2.16 8.88 -3.55
C LEU A 117 -3.65 8.69 -3.21
N PRO A 118 -4.31 9.50 -2.36
CA PRO A 118 -5.71 9.27 -1.98
C PRO A 118 -6.65 9.25 -3.20
N GLY A 119 -6.56 10.25 -4.09
CA GLY A 119 -7.40 10.33 -5.29
C GLY A 119 -7.06 9.25 -6.33
N ILE A 120 -5.81 8.80 -6.39
CA ILE A 120 -5.42 7.64 -7.20
C ILE A 120 -6.05 6.35 -6.62
N LEU A 121 -6.05 6.20 -5.30
CA LEU A 121 -6.66 5.05 -4.63
C LEU A 121 -8.18 5.03 -4.80
N ASP A 122 -8.86 6.18 -4.77
CA ASP A 122 -10.29 6.28 -5.07
C ASP A 122 -10.61 5.69 -6.46
N ARG A 123 -9.82 6.04 -7.47
CA ARG A 123 -10.00 5.53 -8.84
C ARG A 123 -9.59 4.07 -9.00
N PHE A 124 -8.59 3.60 -8.26
CA PHE A 124 -8.25 2.18 -8.17
C PHE A 124 -9.41 1.37 -7.59
N GLU A 125 -9.98 1.80 -6.47
CA GLU A 125 -11.11 1.13 -5.82
C GLU A 125 -12.31 1.04 -6.74
N ALA A 126 -12.66 2.15 -7.43
CA ALA A 126 -13.74 2.15 -8.43
C ALA A 126 -13.46 1.14 -9.56
N THR A 127 -12.25 1.16 -10.12
CA THR A 127 -11.86 0.25 -11.20
C THR A 127 -11.89 -1.22 -10.76
N LEU A 128 -11.39 -1.52 -9.56
CA LEU A 128 -11.39 -2.88 -9.02
C LEU A 128 -12.81 -3.35 -8.70
N SER A 129 -13.65 -2.48 -8.14
CA SER A 129 -15.05 -2.80 -7.85
C SER A 129 -15.82 -3.15 -9.13
N GLU A 130 -15.69 -2.33 -10.19
CA GLU A 130 -16.32 -2.60 -11.49
C GLU A 130 -15.90 -3.94 -12.12
N LEU A 131 -14.69 -4.40 -11.85
CA LEU A 131 -14.15 -5.66 -12.37
C LEU A 131 -14.36 -6.86 -11.42
N GLY A 132 -14.99 -6.65 -10.25
CA GLY A 132 -15.17 -7.68 -9.23
C GLY A 132 -13.87 -8.09 -8.52
N LEU A 133 -12.88 -7.20 -8.47
CA LEU A 133 -11.54 -7.41 -7.90
C LEU A 133 -11.30 -6.61 -6.61
N GLY A 134 -12.35 -6.09 -5.95
CA GLY A 134 -12.22 -5.18 -4.80
C GLY A 134 -11.45 -5.74 -3.60
N GLU A 135 -11.47 -7.06 -3.41
CA GLU A 135 -10.77 -7.75 -2.33
C GLU A 135 -9.36 -8.22 -2.71
N GLU A 136 -8.96 -8.07 -3.98
CA GLU A 136 -7.63 -8.48 -4.44
C GLU A 136 -6.56 -7.49 -3.94
N PRO A 137 -5.56 -7.95 -3.16
CA PRO A 137 -4.55 -7.08 -2.57
C PRO A 137 -3.46 -6.73 -3.59
N LEU A 138 -3.74 -5.78 -4.47
CA LEU A 138 -2.74 -5.27 -5.42
C LEU A 138 -1.69 -4.42 -4.70
N HIS A 139 -0.42 -4.83 -4.78
CA HIS A 139 0.68 -4.06 -4.19
C HIS A 139 1.08 -2.91 -5.11
N PHE A 140 0.48 -1.75 -4.85
CA PHE A 140 0.73 -0.52 -5.58
C PHE A 140 1.71 0.39 -4.84
N ARG A 141 2.68 0.98 -5.55
CA ARG A 141 3.63 1.93 -4.95
C ARG A 141 3.83 3.15 -5.83
N MET A 142 3.92 4.31 -5.22
CA MET A 142 4.13 5.57 -5.92
C MET A 142 5.36 6.29 -5.36
N THR A 143 6.22 6.81 -6.24
CA THR A 143 7.33 7.69 -5.86
C THR A 143 7.37 8.90 -6.77
N GLY A 144 7.78 10.05 -6.24
CA GLY A 144 7.82 11.32 -6.98
C GLY A 144 9.03 11.49 -7.91
N CYS A 145 10.05 10.62 -7.78
CA CYS A 145 11.28 10.65 -8.58
C CYS A 145 11.97 9.26 -8.56
N PRO A 146 12.99 9.00 -9.41
CA PRO A 146 13.62 7.67 -9.54
C PRO A 146 14.48 7.23 -8.35
N ASN A 147 14.59 8.01 -7.27
CA ASN A 147 15.31 7.58 -6.06
C ASN A 147 14.63 6.41 -5.34
N GLY A 148 13.33 6.19 -5.58
CA GLY A 148 12.65 4.98 -5.11
C GLY A 148 12.39 4.89 -3.61
N CYS A 149 12.19 6.00 -2.90
CA CYS A 149 11.99 6.03 -1.44
C CYS A 149 10.81 5.16 -0.95
N ALA A 150 9.74 5.05 -1.75
CA ALA A 150 8.60 4.17 -1.44
C ALA A 150 8.83 2.70 -1.81
N ARG A 151 10.05 2.33 -2.24
CA ARG A 151 10.42 1.00 -2.75
C ARG A 151 9.58 0.55 -3.96
N PRO A 152 9.37 1.41 -4.99
CA PRO A 152 8.47 1.12 -6.11
C PRO A 152 8.92 -0.09 -6.94
N TYR A 153 10.24 -0.36 -7.00
CA TYR A 153 10.80 -1.41 -7.85
C TYR A 153 10.51 -2.85 -7.38
N LEU A 154 9.95 -2.99 -6.18
CA LEU A 154 9.51 -4.27 -5.62
C LEU A 154 7.98 -4.45 -5.66
N ALA A 155 7.25 -3.45 -6.15
CA ALA A 155 5.79 -3.49 -6.23
C ALA A 155 5.31 -4.33 -7.44
N GLU A 156 4.10 -4.87 -7.33
CA GLU A 156 3.42 -5.46 -8.48
C GLU A 156 3.12 -4.41 -9.54
N ILE A 157 2.67 -3.22 -9.10
CA ILE A 157 2.39 -2.04 -9.93
C ILE A 157 3.06 -0.83 -9.29
N ALA A 158 3.82 -0.05 -10.06
CA ALA A 158 4.38 1.19 -9.54
C ALA A 158 4.37 2.35 -10.52
N LEU A 159 4.22 3.55 -9.96
CA LEU A 159 4.41 4.82 -10.66
C LEU A 159 5.66 5.53 -10.13
N VAL A 160 6.58 5.86 -11.02
CA VAL A 160 7.83 6.57 -10.73
C VAL A 160 7.82 7.91 -11.44
N GLY A 161 7.80 9.02 -10.69
CA GLY A 161 7.74 10.37 -11.24
C GLY A 161 8.87 10.67 -12.21
N ARG A 162 8.51 11.28 -13.35
CA ARG A 162 9.43 11.71 -14.42
C ARG A 162 9.38 13.22 -14.65
N ALA A 163 8.19 13.80 -14.55
CA ALA A 163 7.92 15.23 -14.73
C ALA A 163 6.56 15.55 -14.10
N PRO A 164 6.16 16.83 -13.97
CA PRO A 164 4.86 17.18 -13.39
C PRO A 164 3.70 16.45 -14.07
N GLY A 165 2.97 15.64 -13.29
CA GLY A 165 1.84 14.84 -13.76
C GLY A 165 2.19 13.65 -14.67
N LYS A 166 3.47 13.30 -14.83
CA LYS A 166 3.93 12.19 -15.68
C LYS A 166 4.77 11.19 -14.88
N TYR A 167 4.50 9.91 -15.10
CA TYR A 167 5.11 8.80 -14.38
C TYR A 167 5.58 7.71 -15.34
N ALA A 168 6.69 7.06 -15.03
CA ALA A 168 6.99 5.75 -15.60
C ALA A 168 6.16 4.69 -14.87
N LEU A 169 5.55 3.78 -15.62
CA LEU A 169 4.81 2.64 -15.11
C LEU A 169 5.72 1.41 -15.07
N TYR A 170 5.83 0.80 -13.91
CA TYR A 170 6.58 -0.45 -13.69
C TYR A 170 5.64 -1.57 -13.29
N LEU A 171 5.89 -2.78 -13.81
CA LEU A 171 5.05 -3.97 -13.57
C LEU A 171 5.89 -5.22 -13.32
N GLY A 172 5.37 -6.14 -12.49
CA GLY A 172 5.89 -7.50 -12.39
C GLY A 172 6.72 -7.82 -11.15
N GLY A 173 6.66 -7.00 -10.10
CA GLY A 173 7.12 -7.42 -8.76
C GLY A 173 6.22 -8.51 -8.18
N ASN A 174 6.39 -8.88 -6.92
CA ASN A 174 5.53 -9.88 -6.28
C ASN A 174 5.17 -9.51 -4.84
N VAL A 175 4.16 -10.21 -4.30
CA VAL A 175 3.63 -10.00 -2.95
C VAL A 175 4.70 -10.13 -1.86
N ALA A 176 5.68 -11.01 -2.06
CA ALA A 176 6.78 -11.24 -1.13
C ALA A 176 7.95 -10.23 -1.25
N SER A 177 7.93 -9.31 -2.22
CA SER A 177 9.04 -8.40 -2.53
C SER A 177 10.38 -9.10 -2.80
N THR A 178 10.36 -10.27 -3.45
CA THR A 178 11.57 -11.03 -3.82
C THR A 178 11.94 -10.89 -5.29
N ARG A 179 11.14 -10.17 -6.10
CA ARG A 179 11.40 -9.94 -7.53
C ARG A 179 11.31 -8.44 -7.85
N LEU A 180 12.27 -7.96 -8.64
CA LEU A 180 12.23 -6.61 -9.22
C LEU A 180 11.22 -6.55 -10.35
N ASN A 181 10.44 -5.48 -10.39
CA ASN A 181 9.60 -5.16 -11.53
C ASN A 181 10.43 -4.55 -12.68
N ARG A 182 9.79 -4.39 -13.86
CA ARG A 182 10.41 -3.81 -15.05
C ARG A 182 9.59 -2.63 -15.55
N GLU A 183 10.26 -1.66 -16.16
CA GLU A 183 9.59 -0.53 -16.79
C GLU A 183 8.73 -1.03 -17.96
N TYR A 184 7.43 -0.72 -17.92
CA TYR A 184 6.45 -1.10 -18.93
C TYR A 184 6.09 0.06 -19.85
N ARG A 185 6.05 1.29 -19.31
CA ARG A 185 5.92 2.55 -20.07
C ARG A 185 6.76 3.64 -19.43
N ASN A 186 7.43 4.44 -20.26
CA ASN A 186 8.40 5.43 -19.78
C ASN A 186 7.77 6.70 -19.20
N ALA A 187 6.70 7.21 -19.80
CA ALA A 187 6.05 8.44 -19.35
C ALA A 187 4.56 8.45 -19.72
N VAL A 188 3.71 8.20 -18.72
CA VAL A 188 2.26 8.21 -18.84
C VAL A 188 1.63 9.23 -17.89
N LYS A 189 0.53 9.84 -18.33
CA LYS A 189 -0.38 10.58 -17.45
C LYS A 189 -1.25 9.61 -16.65
N LEU A 190 -1.91 10.10 -15.59
CA LEU A 190 -2.78 9.25 -14.77
C LEU A 190 -3.93 8.64 -15.57
N ASP A 191 -4.56 9.37 -16.50
CA ASP A 191 -5.64 8.82 -17.33
C ASP A 191 -5.19 7.68 -18.24
N GLU A 192 -4.02 7.85 -18.87
CA GLU A 192 -3.38 6.82 -19.70
C GLU A 192 -3.01 5.60 -18.84
N PHE A 193 -2.47 5.83 -17.64
CA PHE A 193 -2.18 4.76 -16.67
C PHE A 193 -3.43 3.96 -16.32
N PHE A 194 -4.56 4.60 -16.01
CA PHE A 194 -5.78 3.88 -15.63
C PHE A 194 -6.44 3.15 -16.80
N ALA A 195 -6.37 3.70 -18.03
CA ALA A 195 -6.82 3.00 -19.23
C ALA A 195 -6.01 1.72 -19.48
N GLU A 196 -4.68 1.81 -19.36
CA GLU A 196 -3.77 0.66 -19.47
C GLU A 196 -4.00 -0.34 -18.32
N LEU A 197 -4.10 0.13 -17.08
CA LEU A 197 -4.36 -0.70 -15.90
C LEU A 197 -5.65 -1.51 -16.07
N ARG A 198 -6.74 -0.88 -16.53
CA ARG A 198 -8.00 -1.60 -16.77
C ARG A 198 -7.81 -2.74 -17.77
N THR A 199 -7.12 -2.47 -18.87
CA THR A 199 -6.81 -3.46 -19.90
C THR A 199 -6.01 -4.63 -19.33
N LEU A 200 -5.00 -4.33 -18.51
CA LEU A 200 -4.16 -5.35 -17.86
C LEU A 200 -4.94 -6.16 -16.81
N LEU A 201 -5.82 -5.54 -16.02
CA LEU A 201 -6.63 -6.24 -15.03
C LEU A 201 -7.64 -7.20 -15.66
N VAL A 202 -8.28 -6.79 -16.77
CA VAL A 202 -9.18 -7.67 -17.54
C VAL A 202 -8.41 -8.88 -18.08
N ARG A 203 -7.22 -8.65 -18.65
CA ARG A 203 -6.36 -9.74 -19.13
C ARG A 203 -5.90 -10.65 -18.00
N TRP A 204 -5.48 -10.09 -16.87
CA TRP A 204 -5.12 -10.86 -15.68
C TRP A 204 -6.28 -11.76 -15.24
N GLN A 205 -7.50 -11.24 -15.14
CA GLN A 205 -8.66 -12.04 -14.73
C GLN A 205 -8.94 -13.21 -15.69
N ALA A 206 -8.74 -13.02 -17.00
CA ALA A 206 -8.96 -14.04 -18.02
C ALA A 206 -7.81 -15.07 -18.15
N GLU A 207 -6.58 -14.63 -17.93
CA GLU A 207 -5.36 -15.42 -18.22
C GLU A 207 -4.67 -15.96 -16.95
N ARG A 208 -5.15 -15.59 -15.75
CA ARG A 208 -4.53 -16.00 -14.48
C ARG A 208 -4.67 -17.49 -14.23
N ARG A 209 -3.61 -18.10 -13.72
CA ARG A 209 -3.65 -19.45 -13.14
C ARG A 209 -4.39 -19.39 -11.79
N THR A 210 -4.77 -20.56 -11.29
CA THR A 210 -5.39 -20.70 -9.97
C THR A 210 -4.49 -20.07 -8.90
N ILE A 211 -5.00 -19.06 -8.20
CA ILE A 211 -4.31 -18.33 -7.12
C ILE A 211 -2.99 -17.69 -7.63
N GLU A 212 -3.08 -16.90 -8.70
CA GLU A 212 -1.94 -16.13 -9.25
C GLU A 212 -2.13 -14.62 -9.01
N SER A 213 -1.13 -14.00 -8.36
CA SER A 213 -1.10 -12.55 -8.14
C SER A 213 -0.96 -11.78 -9.46
N PHE A 214 -1.34 -10.49 -9.47
CA PHE A 214 -1.18 -9.66 -10.66
C PHE A 214 0.29 -9.56 -11.08
N GLY A 215 1.19 -9.41 -10.12
CA GLY A 215 2.62 -9.29 -10.38
C GLY A 215 3.24 -10.57 -10.96
N ASP A 216 2.82 -11.75 -10.48
CA ASP A 216 3.27 -13.03 -11.03
C ASP A 216 2.72 -13.29 -12.43
N TRP A 217 1.43 -12.97 -12.66
CA TRP A 217 0.86 -12.99 -14.00
C TRP A 217 1.62 -12.05 -14.94
N ALA A 218 1.83 -10.79 -14.55
CA ALA A 218 2.53 -9.81 -15.36
C ALA A 218 3.96 -10.26 -15.70
N HIS A 219 4.67 -10.87 -14.75
CA HIS A 219 5.98 -11.44 -15.00
C HIS A 219 5.93 -12.57 -16.03
N ARG A 220 5.01 -13.52 -15.87
CA ARG A 220 4.86 -14.66 -16.77
C ARG A 220 4.43 -14.26 -18.19
N THR A 221 3.54 -13.28 -18.34
CA THR A 221 2.90 -12.96 -19.62
C THR A 221 3.52 -11.78 -20.34
N LEU A 222 4.00 -10.76 -19.62
CA LEU A 222 4.57 -9.56 -20.21
C LEU A 222 6.09 -9.67 -20.36
N TRP A 223 6.74 -10.43 -19.47
CA TRP A 223 8.21 -10.56 -19.40
C TRP A 223 8.69 -11.99 -19.60
N PRO A 224 8.27 -12.73 -20.65
CA PRO A 224 8.77 -14.07 -20.88
C PRO A 224 10.29 -14.02 -21.05
N GLU A 225 11.02 -14.76 -20.21
CA GLU A 225 12.43 -15.00 -20.47
C GLU A 225 12.55 -15.79 -21.79
N PRO A 226 13.51 -15.44 -22.67
CA PRO A 226 13.85 -16.30 -23.78
C PRO A 226 14.19 -17.68 -23.23
N ALA A 227 13.67 -18.75 -23.85
CA ALA A 227 14.05 -20.11 -23.47
C ALA A 227 15.59 -20.19 -23.47
N ALA A 228 16.17 -20.55 -22.32
CA ALA A 228 17.61 -20.68 -22.19
C ALA A 228 18.10 -21.62 -23.29
N THR A 229 18.85 -21.06 -24.24
CA THR A 229 19.50 -21.85 -25.28
C THR A 229 20.63 -22.56 -24.57
N VAL A 230 20.38 -23.78 -24.11
CA VAL A 230 21.43 -24.67 -23.63
C VAL A 230 22.23 -25.07 -24.85
N THR A 231 23.28 -24.30 -25.16
CA THR A 231 24.33 -24.75 -26.08
C THR A 231 25.06 -25.89 -25.38
N ALA A 232 24.86 -27.10 -25.90
CA ALA A 232 25.57 -28.32 -25.53
C ALA A 232 27.07 -28.22 -25.85
#